data_AF-A0A9D2RCE3-F1
#
_entry.id   AF-A0A9D2RCE3-F1
#
_cell.length_a   1.000
_cell.length_b   1.000
_cell.length_c   1.000
_cell.angle_alpha   90.00
_cell.angle_beta   90.00
_cell.angle_gamma   90.00
#
_symmetry.space_group_name_H-M   'P 1'
#
loop_
_entity.id
_entity.type
_entity.pdbx_description
1 polymer ?
#
loop_
_entity_poly.entity_id
_entity_poly.type
_entity_poly.pdbx_seq_one_letter_code
_entity_poly.pdbx_strand_id
1 'polypeptide(L)'
;MKNVREDIQRLEKELRACQKILTAIGDETRQHLLCIMLQRECSGSRVIEFAEKTNLSRPAVSHYMQILKDAGIVKSRKESTCVSWIRRPARSII
;
A
#
# COMPACT_ATOMS: atom_id res chain seq x y z
N MET A 1 2.58 -39.53 1.75
CA MET A 1 1.62 -38.73 0.98
C MET A 1 1.41 -37.43 1.75
N LYS A 2 1.68 -36.26 1.15
CA LYS A 2 1.39 -34.97 1.79
C LYS A 2 -0.10 -34.93 2.11
N ASN A 3 -0.48 -34.57 3.34
CA ASN A 3 -1.87 -34.57 3.76
C ASN A 3 -2.58 -33.41 3.07
N VAL A 4 -3.22 -33.70 1.94
CA VAL A 4 -3.90 -32.72 1.08
C VAL A 4 -4.85 -31.82 1.87
N ARG A 5 -5.49 -32.33 2.94
CA ARG A 5 -6.37 -31.54 3.81
C ARG A 5 -5.60 -30.50 4.63
N GLU A 6 -4.45 -30.86 5.18
CA GLU A 6 -3.58 -29.94 5.91
C GLU A 6 -3.02 -28.86 4.97
N ASP A 7 -2.64 -29.23 3.75
CA ASP A 7 -2.17 -28.28 2.74
C ASP A 7 -3.26 -27.28 2.35
N ILE A 8 -4.51 -27.73 2.16
CA ILE A 8 -5.65 -26.84 1.86
C ILE A 8 -5.90 -25.87 3.02
N GLN A 9 -5.91 -26.37 4.27
CA GLN A 9 -6.13 -25.53 5.46
C GLN A 9 -5.00 -24.49 5.65
N ARG A 10 -3.75 -24.88 5.37
CA ARG A 10 -2.62 -23.95 5.40
C ARG A 10 -2.80 -22.85 4.36
N LEU A 11 -3.10 -23.22 3.12
CA LEU A 11 -3.30 -22.24 2.03
C LEU A 11 -4.45 -21.28 2.31
N GLU A 12 -5.57 -21.79 2.84
CA GLU A 12 -6.70 -20.94 3.21
C GLU A 12 -6.28 -19.90 4.26
N LYS A 13 -5.53 -20.33 5.28
CA LYS A 13 -5.04 -19.44 6.34
C LYS A 13 -4.07 -18.38 5.80
N GLU A 14 -3.16 -18.77 4.92
CA GLU A 14 -2.21 -17.85 4.26
C GLU A 14 -2.96 -16.83 3.39
N LEU A 15 -3.92 -17.28 2.59
CA LEU A 15 -4.73 -16.41 1.76
C LEU A 15 -5.53 -15.40 2.60
N ARG A 16 -6.15 -15.87 3.70
CA ARG A 16 -6.85 -14.99 4.65
C ARG A 16 -5.90 -13.98 5.30
N ALA A 17 -4.67 -14.38 5.63
CA ALA A 17 -3.66 -13.46 6.16
C ALA A 17 -3.25 -12.38 5.15
N CYS A 18 -3.20 -12.73 3.86
CA CYS A 18 -2.88 -11.79 2.77
C CYS A 18 -4.06 -10.92 2.32
N GLN A 19 -5.30 -11.23 2.74
CA GLN A 19 -6.52 -10.57 2.27
C GLN A 19 -6.44 -9.04 2.34
N LYS A 20 -5.90 -8.47 3.42
CA LYS A 20 -5.76 -7.02 3.57
C LYS A 20 -4.86 -6.40 2.50
N ILE A 21 -3.74 -7.03 2.20
CA ILE A 21 -2.80 -6.55 1.16
C ILE A 21 -3.43 -6.73 -0.22
N LEU A 22 -4.02 -7.90 -0.50
CA LEU A 22 -4.67 -8.21 -1.77
C LEU A 22 -5.82 -7.24 -2.07
N THR A 23 -6.69 -6.98 -1.08
CA THR A 23 -7.77 -5.99 -1.21
C THR A 23 -7.21 -4.58 -1.37
N ALA A 24 -6.08 -4.24 -0.75
CA ALA A 24 -5.47 -2.93 -0.89
C ALA A 24 -4.88 -2.68 -2.29
N ILE A 25 -4.20 -3.67 -2.85
CA ILE A 25 -3.60 -3.58 -4.19
C ILE A 25 -4.59 -3.90 -5.30
N GLY A 26 -5.73 -4.54 -5.04
CA GLY A 26 -6.67 -4.98 -6.07
C GLY A 26 -7.52 -3.87 -6.73
N ASP A 27 -7.33 -2.61 -6.36
CA ASP A 27 -8.05 -1.48 -6.92
C ASP A 27 -7.15 -0.63 -7.80
N GLU A 28 -7.62 -0.37 -9.01
CA GLU A 28 -6.88 0.28 -10.08
C GLU A 28 -6.43 1.70 -9.68
N THR A 29 -7.29 2.46 -8.98
CA THR A 29 -6.96 3.81 -8.54
C THR A 29 -5.79 3.80 -7.55
N ARG A 30 -5.79 2.87 -6.60
CA ARG A 30 -4.69 2.66 -5.64
C ARG A 30 -3.42 2.16 -6.32
N GLN A 31 -3.52 1.28 -7.33
CA GLN A 31 -2.37 0.86 -8.13
C GLN A 31 -1.75 2.03 -8.90
N HIS A 32 -2.57 2.86 -9.54
CA HIS A 32 -2.11 4.05 -10.25
C HIS A 32 -1.38 5.03 -9.30
N LEU A 33 -1.95 5.25 -8.11
CA LEU A 33 -1.32 6.05 -7.06
C LEU A 33 0.04 5.47 -6.63
N LEU A 34 0.14 4.15 -6.44
CA LEU A 34 1.40 3.46 -6.14
C LEU A 34 2.43 3.61 -7.28
N CYS A 35 2.02 3.50 -8.54
CA CYS A 35 2.90 3.72 -9.69
C CYS A 35 3.49 5.14 -9.68
N ILE A 36 2.68 6.15 -9.43
CA ILE A 36 3.16 7.55 -9.30
C ILE A 36 4.15 7.68 -8.13
N MET A 37 3.90 7.00 -7.01
CA MET A 37 4.82 6.98 -5.87
C MET A 37 6.16 6.30 -6.20
N LEU A 38 6.14 5.25 -7.02
CA LEU A 38 7.33 4.47 -7.41
C LEU A 38 8.20 5.16 -8.46
N GLN A 39 7.58 5.88 -9.40
CA GLN A 39 8.29 6.58 -10.49
C GLN A 39 9.06 7.81 -10.00
N ARG A 40 8.72 8.33 -8.83
CA ARG A 40 9.41 9.48 -8.26
C ARG A 40 10.39 8.98 -7.22
N GLU A 41 11.58 9.59 -7.17
CA GLU A 41 12.47 9.58 -6.00
C GLU A 41 11.81 10.37 -4.85
N CYS A 42 10.59 9.98 -4.49
CA CYS A 42 9.78 10.62 -3.46
C CYS A 42 10.30 10.18 -2.09
N SER A 43 11.47 10.67 -1.72
CA SER A 43 11.89 10.77 -0.32
C SER A 43 11.05 11.86 0.39
N GLY A 44 9.72 11.66 0.43
CA GLY A 44 8.77 12.50 1.17
C GLY A 44 7.95 13.52 0.37
N SER A 45 7.14 13.08 -0.61
CA SER A 45 6.12 13.96 -1.22
C SER A 45 4.88 14.12 -0.34
N ARG A 46 4.32 15.33 -0.35
CA ARG A 46 3.12 15.72 0.42
C ARG A 46 1.85 15.23 -0.26
N VAL A 47 0.81 14.93 0.53
CA VAL A 47 -0.54 14.55 0.04
C VAL A 47 -1.12 15.55 -0.98
N ILE A 48 -0.75 16.83 -0.87
CA ILE A 48 -1.20 17.89 -1.78
C ILE A 48 -0.63 17.69 -3.18
N GLU A 49 0.68 17.40 -3.30
CA GLU A 49 1.33 17.13 -4.59
C GLU A 49 0.75 15.89 -5.29
N PHE A 50 0.23 14.93 -4.51
CA PHE A 50 -0.44 13.76 -5.07
C PHE A 50 -1.81 14.10 -5.66
N ALA A 51 -2.59 14.97 -5.00
CA ALA A 51 -3.91 15.38 -5.50
C ALA A 51 -3.82 16.34 -6.71
N GLU A 52 -2.68 17.00 -6.93
CA GLU A 52 -2.45 17.80 -8.14
C GLU A 52 -2.06 16.93 -9.35
N LYS A 53 -1.54 15.72 -9.10
CA LYS A 53 -1.01 14.81 -10.13
C LYS A 53 -1.91 13.65 -10.45
N THR A 54 -2.65 13.18 -9.46
CA THR A 54 -3.79 12.31 -9.65
C THR A 54 -4.98 13.23 -9.82
N ASN A 55 -5.86 12.97 -10.78
CA ASN A 55 -7.08 13.77 -11.00
C ASN A 55 -8.12 13.52 -9.89
N LEU A 56 -7.66 13.36 -8.65
CA LEU A 56 -8.38 12.90 -7.48
C LEU A 56 -8.45 14.04 -6.46
N SER A 57 -9.53 14.04 -5.68
CA SER A 57 -9.69 14.99 -4.59
C SER A 57 -8.72 14.68 -3.44
N ARG A 58 -8.32 15.72 -2.68
CA ARG A 58 -7.49 15.56 -1.48
C ARG A 58 -8.07 14.57 -0.45
N PRO A 59 -9.40 14.53 -0.20
CA PRO A 59 -10.01 13.50 0.65
C PRO A 59 -9.85 12.08 0.09
N ALA A 60 -10.00 11.90 -1.22
CA ALA A 60 -9.83 10.58 -1.86
C ALA A 60 -8.38 10.09 -1.73
N VAL A 61 -7.41 10.96 -2.02
CA VAL A 61 -5.98 10.63 -1.85
C VAL A 61 -5.67 10.28 -0.39
N SER A 62 -6.17 11.06 0.58
CA SER A 62 -5.97 10.76 2.00
C SER A 62 -6.58 9.42 2.40
N HIS A 63 -7.78 9.12 1.91
CA HIS A 63 -8.46 7.86 2.17
C HIS A 63 -7.68 6.66 1.60
N TYR A 64 -7.25 6.74 0.34
CA TYR A 64 -6.46 5.69 -0.29
C TYR A 64 -5.11 5.48 0.39
N MET A 65 -4.42 6.56 0.77
CA MET A 65 -3.16 6.46 1.51
C MET A 65 -3.36 5.82 2.89
N GLN A 66 -4.48 6.07 3.56
CA GLN A 66 -4.80 5.42 4.82
C GLN A 66 -4.99 3.91 4.63
N ILE A 67 -5.72 3.48 3.59
CA ILE A 67 -5.89 2.05 3.30
C ILE A 67 -4.55 1.38 2.99
N LEU A 68 -3.71 2.01 2.17
CA LEU A 68 -2.38 1.50 1.84
C LEU A 68 -1.47 1.43 3.08
N LYS A 69 -1.62 2.36 4.03
CA LYS A 69 -0.90 2.38 5.30
C LYS A 69 -1.35 1.24 6.21
N ASP A 70 -2.67 1.05 6.33
CA ASP A 70 -3.25 0.01 7.17
C ASP A 70 -2.94 -1.39 6.63
N ALA A 71 -2.77 -1.52 5.31
CA ALA A 71 -2.23 -2.71 4.66
C ALA A 71 -0.70 -2.87 4.79
N GLY A 72 0.00 -1.88 5.36
CA GLY A 72 1.45 -1.92 5.59
C GLY A 72 2.31 -1.67 4.35
N ILE A 73 1.70 -1.25 3.23
CA ILE A 73 2.34 -1.02 1.93
C ILE A 73 3.12 0.30 1.95
N VAL A 74 2.55 1.35 2.57
CA VAL A 74 3.18 2.67 2.71
C VAL A 74 3.38 3.03 4.18
N LYS A 75 4.39 3.85 4.48
CA LYS A 75 4.60 4.41 5.82
C LYS A 75 4.41 5.92 5.81
N SER A 76 3.79 6.47 6.84
CA SER A 76 3.72 7.92 7.06
C SER A 76 4.83 8.38 8.02
N ARG A 77 5.54 9.47 7.69
CA ARG A 77 6.37 10.25 8.62
C ARG A 77 5.73 11.62 8.82
N LYS A 78 5.52 12.03 10.06
CA LYS A 78 4.89 13.32 10.41
C LYS A 78 5.99 14.32 10.74
N GLU A 79 6.18 15.33 9.90
CA GLU A 79 7.00 16.51 10.22
C GLU A 79 6.04 17.69 10.42
N SER A 80 5.77 18.01 11.70
CA SER A 80 5.07 19.17 12.30
C SER A 80 3.80 19.75 11.66
N THR A 81 3.54 19.63 10.35
CA THR A 81 2.26 19.91 9.68
C THR A 81 2.06 19.05 8.40
N CYS A 82 3.05 18.26 7.98
CA CYS A 82 3.03 17.48 6.75
C CYS A 82 3.19 15.98 7.02
N VAL A 83 2.35 15.16 6.36
CA VAL A 83 2.47 13.70 6.35
C VAL A 83 3.20 13.30 5.07
N SER A 84 4.45 12.86 5.22
CA SER A 84 5.33 12.41 4.13
C SER A 84 5.27 10.89 4.04
N TRP A 85 5.02 10.34 2.85
CA TRP A 85 4.90 8.89 2.65
C TRP A 85 6.22 8.28 2.20
N ILE A 86 6.74 7.32 2.96
CA ILE A 86 8.00 6.61 2.69
C ILE A 86 7.66 5.20 2.21
N ARG A 87 8.27 4.80 1.08
CA ARG A 87 8.28 3.42 0.59
C ARG A 87 8.90 2.54 1.67
N ARG A 88 8.23 1.46 2.09
CA ARG A 88 8.91 0.45 2.88
C ARG A 88 10.03 -0.14 2.00
N PRO A 89 11.32 -0.04 2.39
CA PRO A 89 12.33 -0.80 1.68
C PRO A 89 11.92 -2.27 1.76
N ALA A 90 11.81 -2.90 0.58
CA ALA A 90 11.54 -4.33 0.50
C ALA A 90 12.62 -5.03 1.34
N ARG A 91 12.19 -5.78 2.35
CA ARG A 91 13.10 -6.73 2.99
C ARG A 91 13.44 -7.73 1.89
N SER A 92 14.70 -7.73 1.46
CA SER A 92 15.25 -8.78 0.62
C SER A 92 14.91 -10.11 1.28
N ILE A 93 13.98 -10.86 0.67
CA ILE A 93 13.88 -12.29 0.86
C ILE A 93 14.69 -12.86 -0.31
N ILE A 94 15.99 -12.92 -0.10
CA ILE A 94 16.90 -13.83 -0.76
C ILE A 94 17.74 -14.45 0.34
#